data_AF-A0AAY4CKB5-F1
#
_entry.id   AF-A0AAY4CKB5-F1
#
_cell.length_a   1.000
_cell.length_b   1.000
_cell.length_c   1.000
_cell.angle_alpha   90.00
_cell.angle_beta   90.00
_cell.angle_gamma   90.00
#
_symmetry.space_group_name_H-M   'P 1'
#
loop_
_entity.id
_entity.type
_entity.pdbx_description
1 polymer ?
#
loop_
_entity_poly.entity_id
_entity_poly.type
_entity_poly.pdbx_seq_one_letter_code
_entity_poly.pdbx_strand_id
1 'polypeptide(L)'
;MEEATPRRQNRKRLVVGVGGVTNGGKSTLSMALQQRLANSCVIAQDSYFKDESELPEDDRGFKHYDTLQALRMDKMMGDVESWFEDPPAFMASRGLKISHPAAADQQEVFILIVEGFLIFNHGPLNALMDLRYFLHIPYDVCRERRSSRAYDPPDPPGFFEGYVWPMFLKNRAEMEASVTDLVYLDGLRGREDLQRGVLEELRGRVDAIRSVQVHQISRPTFYYSL
;
A
#
# COMPACT_ATOMS: atom_id res chain seq x y z
N MET A 1 38.71 -17.63 3.35
CA MET A 1 37.83 -17.24 2.23
C MET A 1 36.72 -16.42 2.84
N GLU A 2 36.81 -15.11 2.68
CA GLU A 2 35.84 -14.16 3.24
C GLU A 2 34.70 -14.05 2.22
N GLU A 3 33.53 -14.58 2.56
CA GLU A 3 32.33 -14.44 1.72
C GLU A 3 31.98 -12.95 1.65
N ALA A 4 32.09 -12.38 0.46
CA ALA A 4 31.71 -11.01 0.19
C ALA A 4 30.23 -10.82 0.52
N THR A 5 29.93 -10.08 1.58
CA THR A 5 28.58 -9.62 1.87
C THR A 5 28.04 -8.90 0.63
N PRO A 6 26.88 -9.28 0.06
CA PRO A 6 26.36 -8.60 -1.11
C PRO A 6 26.17 -7.12 -0.75
N ARG A 7 26.78 -6.22 -1.52
CA ARG A 7 26.58 -4.77 -1.36
C ARG A 7 25.08 -4.51 -1.45
N ARG A 8 24.46 -4.00 -0.37
CA ARG A 8 23.10 -3.43 -0.42
C ARG A 8 23.08 -2.41 -1.56
N GLN A 9 22.49 -2.77 -2.70
CA GLN A 9 22.36 -1.86 -3.83
C GLN A 9 21.36 -0.77 -3.41
N ASN A 10 21.79 0.48 -3.47
CA ASN A 10 20.92 1.62 -3.18
C ASN A 10 19.93 1.79 -4.35
N ARG A 11 18.84 1.00 -4.35
CA ARG A 11 17.80 0.99 -5.39
C ARG A 11 16.76 2.06 -5.10
N LYS A 12 16.32 2.77 -6.14
CA LYS A 12 15.27 3.78 -6.02
C LYS A 12 13.92 3.09 -5.76
N ARG A 13 13.17 3.60 -4.80
CA ARG A 13 11.91 3.00 -4.31
C ARG A 13 10.84 4.07 -4.21
N LEU A 14 9.60 3.64 -4.38
CA LEU A 14 8.39 4.42 -4.11
C LEU A 14 7.39 3.52 -3.40
N VAL A 15 6.96 3.90 -2.20
CA VAL A 15 5.96 3.18 -1.41
C VAL A 15 4.66 3.96 -1.40
N VAL A 16 3.60 3.33 -1.87
CA VAL A 16 2.27 3.92 -2.04
C VAL A 16 1.28 3.19 -1.14
N GLY A 17 0.70 3.91 -0.18
CA GLY A 17 -0.43 3.44 0.62
C GLY A 17 -1.75 3.69 -0.09
N VAL A 18 -2.55 2.65 -0.28
CA VAL A 18 -3.93 2.72 -0.76
C VAL A 18 -4.87 2.24 0.34
N GLY A 19 -5.22 3.17 1.22
CA GLY A 19 -6.14 2.97 2.32
C GLY A 19 -7.58 3.35 1.99
N GLY A 20 -8.46 3.23 2.98
CA GLY A 20 -9.85 3.65 2.83
C GLY A 20 -10.87 2.66 3.36
N VAL A 21 -12.12 3.09 3.30
CA VAL A 21 -13.28 2.35 3.81
C VAL A 21 -13.42 0.97 3.15
N THR A 22 -13.99 0.02 3.89
CA THR A 22 -14.38 -1.29 3.35
C THR A 22 -15.27 -1.12 2.10
N ASN A 23 -15.12 -2.04 1.13
CA ASN A 23 -15.83 -1.99 -0.17
C ASN A 23 -15.69 -0.67 -0.96
N GLY A 24 -14.69 0.16 -0.64
CA GLY A 24 -14.40 1.42 -1.31
C GLY A 24 -13.72 1.28 -2.68
N GLY A 25 -13.18 0.10 -3.01
CA GLY A 25 -12.48 -0.16 -4.28
C GLY A 25 -10.95 -0.18 -4.23
N LYS A 26 -10.36 -0.28 -3.02
CA LYS A 26 -8.89 -0.30 -2.80
C LYS A 26 -8.17 -1.34 -3.65
N SER A 27 -8.51 -2.62 -3.50
CA SER A 27 -7.86 -3.71 -4.23
C SER A 27 -8.01 -3.55 -5.75
N THR A 28 -9.16 -3.07 -6.22
CA THR A 28 -9.39 -2.78 -7.65
C THR A 28 -8.47 -1.67 -8.16
N LEU A 29 -8.26 -0.60 -7.38
CA LEU A 29 -7.30 0.45 -7.73
C LEU A 29 -5.88 -0.10 -7.72
N SER A 30 -5.46 -0.77 -6.64
CA SER A 30 -4.10 -1.29 -6.45
C SER A 30 -3.71 -2.29 -7.55
N MET A 31 -4.60 -3.22 -7.90
CA MET A 31 -4.36 -4.18 -9.00
C MET A 31 -4.26 -3.46 -10.35
N ALA A 32 -5.12 -2.47 -10.62
CA ALA A 32 -5.06 -1.72 -11.88
C ALA A 32 -3.79 -0.88 -12.01
N LEU A 33 -3.31 -0.30 -10.90
CA LEU A 33 -2.03 0.40 -10.85
C LEU A 33 -0.87 -0.58 -11.09
N GLN A 34 -0.85 -1.73 -10.40
CA GLN A 34 0.19 -2.75 -10.56
C GLN A 34 0.31 -3.23 -12.01
N GLN A 35 -0.82 -3.47 -12.68
CA GLN A 35 -0.84 -3.93 -14.07
C GLN A 35 -0.29 -2.89 -15.06
N ARG A 36 -0.28 -1.60 -14.70
CA ARG A 36 0.09 -0.48 -15.58
C ARG A 36 1.41 0.20 -15.21
N LEU A 37 1.99 -0.17 -14.07
CA LEU A 37 3.27 0.32 -13.57
C LEU A 37 4.31 -0.79 -13.63
N ALA A 38 5.41 -0.55 -14.34
CA ALA A 38 6.54 -1.47 -14.34
C ALA A 38 7.17 -1.57 -12.94
N ASN A 39 7.78 -2.72 -12.64
CA ASN A 39 8.50 -2.97 -11.38
C ASN A 39 7.68 -2.66 -10.13
N SER A 40 6.38 -2.98 -10.18
CA SER A 40 5.43 -2.77 -9.09
C SER A 40 4.89 -4.07 -8.50
N CYS A 41 4.65 -4.08 -7.18
CA CYS A 41 3.96 -5.18 -6.50
C CYS A 41 2.94 -4.67 -5.50
N VAL A 42 2.00 -5.54 -5.12
CA VAL A 42 0.97 -5.26 -4.12
C VAL A 42 1.16 -6.15 -2.90
N ILE A 43 1.11 -5.55 -1.72
CA ILE A 43 0.91 -6.23 -0.44
C ILE A 43 -0.47 -5.83 0.08
N ALA A 44 -1.37 -6.81 0.21
CA ALA A 44 -2.75 -6.61 0.65
C ALA A 44 -2.91 -6.99 2.13
N GLN A 45 -3.35 -6.05 2.97
CA GLN A 45 -3.53 -6.23 4.41
C GLN A 45 -4.51 -7.38 4.73
N ASP A 46 -5.53 -7.59 3.89
CA ASP A 46 -6.52 -8.67 4.05
C ASP A 46 -5.87 -10.07 4.01
N SER A 47 -4.66 -10.23 3.45
CA SER A 47 -3.91 -11.50 3.46
C SER A 47 -3.27 -11.82 4.82
N TYR A 48 -3.35 -10.92 5.79
CA TYR A 48 -2.68 -11.05 7.09
C TYR A 48 -3.67 -11.13 8.26
N PHE A 49 -4.95 -11.44 8.01
CA PHE A 49 -5.87 -11.72 9.11
C PHE A 49 -5.41 -12.93 9.93
N LYS A 50 -5.66 -12.85 11.24
CA LYS A 50 -5.52 -14.00 12.15
C LYS A 50 -6.66 -14.99 11.90
N ASP A 51 -6.48 -16.21 12.40
CA ASP A 51 -7.55 -17.21 12.32
C ASP A 51 -8.74 -16.77 13.18
N GLU A 52 -9.93 -17.16 12.75
CA GLU A 52 -11.21 -16.76 13.37
C GLU A 52 -11.27 -17.11 14.86
N SER A 53 -10.61 -18.19 15.25
CA SER A 53 -10.55 -18.70 16.62
C SER A 53 -9.71 -17.84 17.56
N GLU A 54 -8.90 -16.92 17.03
CA GLU A 54 -8.05 -16.02 17.81
C GLU A 54 -8.68 -14.64 18.00
N LEU A 55 -9.78 -14.35 17.30
CA LEU A 55 -10.44 -13.07 17.37
C LEU A 55 -11.37 -13.02 18.57
N PRO A 56 -11.28 -11.98 19.41
CA PRO A 56 -12.28 -11.77 20.45
C PRO A 56 -13.63 -11.47 19.82
N GLU A 57 -14.67 -11.85 20.56
CA GLU A 57 -16.07 -11.69 20.21
C GLU A 57 -16.77 -10.92 21.33
N ASP A 58 -17.64 -9.98 20.98
CA ASP A 58 -18.45 -9.25 21.96
C ASP A 58 -19.71 -10.01 22.36
N ASP A 59 -20.48 -9.44 23.30
CA ASP A 59 -21.74 -9.99 23.80
C ASP A 59 -22.86 -10.10 22.75
N ARG A 60 -22.70 -9.46 21.59
CA ARG A 60 -23.61 -9.53 20.44
C ARG A 60 -23.18 -10.60 19.42
N GLY A 61 -22.06 -11.27 19.65
CA GLY A 61 -21.48 -12.23 18.71
C GLY A 61 -20.65 -11.58 17.59
N PHE A 62 -20.24 -10.32 17.75
CA PHE A 62 -19.45 -9.62 16.73
C PHE A 62 -17.95 -9.84 16.96
N LYS A 63 -17.29 -10.45 15.98
CA LYS A 63 -15.85 -10.64 16.00
C LYS A 63 -15.09 -9.37 15.64
N HIS A 64 -13.99 -9.14 16.35
CA HIS A 64 -13.28 -7.87 16.28
C HIS A 64 -12.32 -7.71 15.09
N TYR A 65 -12.80 -7.91 13.86
CA TYR A 65 -11.98 -7.83 12.62
C TYR A 65 -11.36 -6.46 12.37
N ASP A 66 -12.10 -5.38 12.64
CA ASP A 66 -11.68 -4.02 12.28
C ASP A 66 -10.67 -3.38 13.26
N THR A 67 -9.76 -4.19 13.81
CA THR A 67 -8.69 -3.76 14.73
C THR A 67 -7.31 -4.23 14.25
N LEU A 68 -6.24 -3.50 14.59
CA LEU A 68 -4.87 -3.95 14.27
C LEU A 68 -4.53 -5.29 14.95
N GLN A 69 -5.17 -5.58 16.10
CA GLN A 69 -4.99 -6.84 16.82
C GLN A 69 -5.57 -8.04 16.07
N ALA A 70 -6.48 -7.85 15.12
CA ALA A 70 -7.01 -8.92 14.26
C ALA A 70 -6.04 -9.30 13.12
N LEU A 71 -4.93 -8.57 12.97
CA LEU A 71 -3.97 -8.73 11.89
C LEU A 71 -2.62 -9.22 12.42
N ARG A 72 -1.93 -10.03 11.62
CA ARG A 72 -0.53 -10.41 11.75
C ARG A 72 0.35 -9.31 11.17
N MET A 73 0.32 -8.13 11.81
CA MET A 73 1.08 -6.96 11.36
C MET A 73 2.60 -7.22 11.37
N ASP A 74 3.08 -8.10 12.24
CA ASP A 74 4.45 -8.61 12.26
C ASP A 74 4.82 -9.32 10.95
N LYS A 75 3.96 -10.23 10.46
CA LYS A 75 4.17 -10.92 9.18
C LYS A 75 4.08 -9.96 7.99
N MET A 76 3.14 -9.02 8.03
CA MET A 76 2.99 -7.99 7.00
C MET A 76 4.25 -7.10 6.94
N MET A 77 4.78 -6.69 8.08
CA MET A 77 6.02 -5.92 8.15
C MET A 77 7.22 -6.73 7.65
N GLY A 78 7.31 -8.03 7.97
CA GLY A 78 8.36 -8.91 7.44
C GLY A 78 8.35 -8.99 5.90
N ASP A 79 7.18 -9.02 5.27
CA ASP A 79 7.08 -8.97 3.81
C ASP A 79 7.48 -7.60 3.24
N VAL A 80 7.08 -6.51 3.90
CA VAL A 80 7.50 -5.15 3.53
C VAL A 80 9.03 -5.01 3.64
N GLU A 81 9.62 -5.48 4.74
CA GLU A 81 11.07 -5.49 4.97
C GLU A 81 11.79 -6.33 3.92
N SER A 82 11.29 -7.53 3.61
CA SER A 82 11.83 -8.38 2.55
C SER A 82 11.84 -7.68 1.18
N TRP A 83 10.78 -6.92 0.86
CA TRP A 83 10.74 -6.09 -0.33
C TRP A 83 11.75 -4.94 -0.27
N PHE A 84 11.93 -4.29 0.89
CA PHE A 84 12.95 -3.26 1.09
C PHE A 84 14.38 -3.80 1.04
N GLU A 85 14.61 -5.08 1.27
CA GLU A 85 15.95 -5.68 1.12
C GLU A 85 16.29 -5.93 -0.35
N ASP A 86 15.41 -6.65 -1.06
CA ASP A 86 15.61 -6.97 -2.48
C ASP A 86 14.27 -7.00 -3.24
N PRO A 87 13.81 -5.85 -3.77
CA PRO A 87 12.52 -5.78 -4.47
C PRO A 87 12.41 -6.75 -5.66
N PRO A 88 13.38 -6.85 -6.60
CA PRO A 88 13.47 -7.92 -7.59
C PRO A 88 13.29 -9.32 -7.03
N ALA A 89 14.06 -9.74 -6.02
CA ALA A 89 13.94 -11.10 -5.50
C ALA A 89 12.56 -11.36 -4.90
N PHE A 90 12.02 -10.40 -4.14
CA PHE A 90 10.67 -10.47 -3.59
C PHE A 90 9.58 -10.53 -4.67
N MET A 91 9.72 -9.74 -5.73
CA MET A 91 8.77 -9.76 -6.85
C MET A 91 8.84 -11.07 -7.62
N ALA A 92 10.04 -11.58 -7.86
CA ALA A 92 10.26 -12.86 -8.54
C ALA A 92 9.69 -14.04 -7.73
N SER A 93 9.83 -14.03 -6.39
CA SER A 93 9.24 -15.07 -5.53
C SER A 93 7.71 -15.09 -5.56
N ARG A 94 7.09 -13.98 -5.95
CA ARG A 94 5.63 -13.84 -6.20
C ARG A 94 5.24 -14.03 -7.66
N GLY A 95 6.16 -14.47 -8.52
CA GLY A 95 5.92 -14.72 -9.95
C GLY A 95 5.68 -13.46 -10.78
N LEU A 96 6.04 -12.28 -10.26
CA LEU A 96 5.88 -11.02 -10.98
C LEU A 96 7.02 -10.83 -11.98
N LYS A 97 6.66 -10.39 -13.18
CA LYS A 97 7.65 -10.06 -14.21
C LYS A 97 8.32 -8.74 -13.87
N ILE A 98 9.64 -8.75 -13.83
CA ILE A 98 10.46 -7.55 -13.64
C ILE A 98 10.90 -7.10 -15.03
N SER A 99 10.67 -5.84 -15.33
CA SER A 99 11.19 -5.24 -16.55
C SER A 99 12.66 -4.96 -16.34
N HIS A 100 13.52 -5.87 -16.79
CA HIS A 100 14.95 -5.60 -16.92
C HIS A 100 15.21 -4.93 -18.28
N PRO A 101 15.72 -3.69 -18.35
CA PRO A 101 16.48 -3.26 -19.49
C PRO A 101 17.76 -4.11 -19.53
N ALA A 102 18.11 -4.58 -20.72
CA ALA A 102 19.46 -5.06 -20.97
C ALA A 102 20.44 -3.92 -20.62
N ALA A 103 21.38 -4.20 -19.73
CA ALA A 103 22.47 -3.34 -19.24
C ALA A 103 22.11 -2.29 -18.17
N ALA A 104 22.56 -2.57 -16.94
CA ALA A 104 23.27 -1.66 -16.02
C ALA A 104 22.70 -0.26 -15.69
N ASP A 105 21.45 0.07 -16.00
CA ASP A 105 20.93 1.40 -15.68
C ASP A 105 20.44 1.48 -14.22
N GLN A 106 21.11 2.30 -13.41
CA GLN A 106 20.79 2.58 -12.00
C GLN A 106 19.53 3.47 -11.84
N GLN A 107 18.67 3.53 -12.85
CA GLN A 107 17.49 4.40 -12.93
C GLN A 107 16.16 3.68 -12.72
N GLU A 108 16.15 2.38 -12.47
CA GLU A 108 14.92 1.67 -12.13
C GLU A 108 14.35 2.14 -10.78
N VAL A 109 13.05 2.42 -10.78
CA VAL A 109 12.27 2.72 -9.57
C VAL A 109 11.37 1.52 -9.30
N PHE A 110 11.52 0.92 -8.12
CA PHE A 110 10.66 -0.16 -7.67
C PHE A 110 9.50 0.41 -6.86
N ILE A 111 8.29 -0.06 -7.13
CA ILE A 111 7.07 0.48 -6.53
C ILE A 111 6.44 -0.58 -5.64
N LEU A 112 6.26 -0.27 -4.37
CA LEU A 112 5.46 -1.08 -3.45
C LEU A 112 4.11 -0.41 -3.24
N ILE A 113 3.03 -1.11 -3.58
CA ILE A 113 1.67 -0.68 -3.25
C ILE A 113 1.24 -1.48 -2.02
N VAL A 114 1.00 -0.79 -0.91
CA VAL A 114 0.44 -1.39 0.30
C VAL A 114 -1.03 -1.00 0.37
N GLU A 115 -1.94 -1.97 0.38
CA GLU A 115 -3.38 -1.70 0.37
C GLU A 115 -4.11 -2.39 1.52
N GLY A 116 -5.09 -1.69 2.12
CA GLY A 116 -5.81 -2.20 3.27
C GLY A 116 -6.58 -1.12 4.02
N PHE A 117 -7.52 -1.49 4.88
CA PHE A 117 -8.40 -0.52 5.53
C PHE A 117 -7.82 0.10 6.80
N LEU A 118 -6.75 -0.49 7.37
CA LEU A 118 -6.08 -0.06 8.61
C LEU A 118 -4.59 0.29 8.43
N ILE A 119 -4.09 0.30 7.19
CA ILE A 119 -2.64 0.44 6.93
C ILE A 119 -2.03 1.75 7.45
N PHE A 120 -2.84 2.81 7.56
CA PHE A 120 -2.40 4.11 8.05
C PHE A 120 -2.44 4.23 9.59
N ASN A 121 -3.17 3.33 10.28
CA ASN A 121 -3.23 3.28 11.74
C ASN A 121 -2.00 2.58 12.35
N HIS A 122 -1.26 1.81 11.55
CA HIS A 122 -0.04 1.15 12.01
C HIS A 122 1.18 2.05 11.79
N GLY A 123 1.59 2.78 12.83
CA GLY A 123 2.66 3.77 12.79
C GLY A 123 3.95 3.34 12.03
N PRO A 124 4.56 2.18 12.36
CA PRO A 124 5.75 1.72 11.67
C PRO A 124 5.56 1.48 10.16
N LEU A 125 4.39 0.97 9.75
CA LEU A 125 4.08 0.77 8.33
C LEU A 125 3.82 2.09 7.62
N ASN A 126 3.03 2.96 8.26
CA ASN A 126 2.68 4.27 7.71
C ASN A 126 3.90 5.18 7.51
N ALA A 127 4.90 5.09 8.40
CA ALA A 127 6.15 5.83 8.30
C ALA A 127 6.99 5.48 7.05
N LEU A 128 6.76 4.32 6.44
CA LEU A 128 7.46 3.88 5.23
C LEU A 128 6.83 4.39 3.93
N MET A 129 5.64 5.00 3.99
CA MET A 129 4.89 5.41 2.81
C MET A 129 5.32 6.80 2.32
N ASP A 130 5.55 6.91 1.02
CA ASP A 130 5.83 8.18 0.34
C ASP A 130 4.55 8.90 -0.08
N LEU A 131 3.49 8.13 -0.37
CA LEU A 131 2.17 8.64 -0.79
C LEU A 131 1.06 7.89 -0.08
N ARG A 132 -0.01 8.60 0.29
CA ARG A 132 -1.13 8.06 1.05
C ARG A 132 -2.45 8.43 0.41
N TYR A 133 -3.07 7.48 -0.29
CA TYR A 133 -4.41 7.65 -0.85
C TYR A 133 -5.45 7.01 0.06
N PHE A 134 -6.55 7.70 0.31
CA PHE A 134 -7.66 7.18 1.12
C PHE A 134 -8.96 7.17 0.32
N LEU A 135 -9.45 5.99 -0.05
CA LEU A 135 -10.75 5.86 -0.70
C LEU A 135 -11.89 6.05 0.30
N HIS A 136 -12.80 6.95 -0.04
CA HIS A 136 -13.98 7.26 0.74
C HIS A 136 -15.25 7.07 -0.10
N ILE A 137 -16.28 6.46 0.49
CA ILE A 137 -17.65 6.43 -0.03
C ILE A 137 -18.62 6.71 1.12
N PRO A 138 -19.82 7.27 0.84
CA PRO A 138 -20.84 7.51 1.86
C PRO A 138 -21.31 6.22 2.55
N TYR A 139 -21.84 6.36 3.77
CA TYR A 139 -22.38 5.28 4.59
C TYR A 139 -23.30 4.32 3.83
N ASP A 140 -24.35 4.84 3.19
CA ASP A 140 -25.37 4.01 2.53
C ASP A 140 -24.79 3.18 1.38
N VAL A 141 -23.87 3.79 0.61
CA VAL A 141 -23.18 3.09 -0.48
C VAL A 141 -22.24 2.02 0.06
N CYS A 142 -21.54 2.32 1.16
CA CYS A 142 -20.67 1.35 1.82
C CYS A 142 -21.48 0.16 2.35
N ARG A 143 -22.61 0.43 3.01
CA ARG A 143 -23.53 -0.60 3.51
C ARG A 143 -23.99 -1.49 2.37
N GLU A 144 -24.54 -0.90 1.32
CA GLU A 144 -25.06 -1.64 0.15
C GLU A 144 -23.97 -2.51 -0.49
N ARG A 145 -22.81 -1.94 -0.78
CA ARG A 145 -21.70 -2.69 -1.38
C ARG A 145 -21.19 -3.80 -0.47
N ARG A 146 -21.19 -3.60 0.86
CA ARG A 146 -20.78 -4.63 1.81
C ARG A 146 -21.80 -5.76 1.88
N SER A 147 -23.10 -5.45 1.96
CA SER A 147 -24.18 -6.43 1.92
C SER A 147 -24.17 -7.27 0.64
N SER A 148 -23.68 -6.73 -0.48
CA SER A 148 -23.52 -7.49 -1.74
C SER A 148 -22.27 -8.39 -1.80
N ARG A 149 -21.34 -8.27 -0.85
CA ARG A 149 -20.09 -9.03 -0.83
C ARG A 149 -20.22 -10.24 0.10
N ALA A 150 -19.79 -11.40 -0.39
CA ALA A 150 -19.64 -12.57 0.46
C ALA A 150 -18.34 -12.48 1.27
N TYR A 151 -18.47 -12.62 2.58
CA TYR A 151 -17.36 -12.80 3.52
C TYR A 151 -17.36 -14.23 4.04
N ASP A 152 -16.19 -14.70 4.48
CA ASP A 152 -16.02 -15.99 5.14
C ASP A 152 -15.28 -15.76 6.48
N PRO A 153 -15.97 -15.92 7.63
CA PRO A 153 -17.40 -16.19 7.77
C PRO A 153 -18.28 -15.02 7.29
N PRO A 154 -19.58 -15.26 7.00
CA PRO A 154 -20.50 -14.21 6.60
C PRO A 154 -20.78 -13.23 7.75
N ASP A 155 -21.01 -11.96 7.41
CA ASP A 155 -21.38 -10.93 8.39
C ASP A 155 -22.67 -11.32 9.15
N PRO A 156 -22.67 -11.36 10.50
CA PRO A 156 -23.89 -11.62 11.26
C PRO A 156 -24.88 -10.45 11.17
N PRO A 157 -26.17 -10.66 11.50
CA PRO A 157 -27.17 -9.60 11.47
C PRO A 157 -26.75 -8.36 12.28
N GLY A 158 -26.82 -7.18 11.66
CA GLY A 158 -26.48 -5.89 12.30
C GLY A 158 -24.98 -5.63 12.47
N PHE A 159 -24.10 -6.49 11.96
CA PHE A 159 -22.64 -6.33 12.10
C PHE A 159 -22.12 -5.03 11.50
N PHE A 160 -22.69 -4.58 10.37
CA PHE A 160 -22.23 -3.35 9.72
C PHE A 160 -22.50 -2.12 10.59
N GLU A 161 -23.76 -1.93 11.00
CA GLU A 161 -24.22 -0.85 11.85
C GLU A 161 -23.59 -0.91 13.25
N GLY A 162 -23.51 -2.11 13.82
CA GLY A 162 -23.18 -2.33 15.21
C GLY A 162 -21.68 -2.46 15.50
N TYR A 163 -20.86 -2.72 14.47
CA TYR A 163 -19.42 -2.91 14.62
C TYR A 163 -18.59 -2.25 13.51
N VAL A 164 -18.78 -2.64 12.25
CA VAL A 164 -17.89 -2.22 11.13
C VAL A 164 -17.85 -0.71 10.97
N TRP A 165 -19.02 -0.05 10.87
CA TRP A 165 -19.06 1.39 10.66
C TRP A 165 -18.58 2.20 11.87
N PRO A 166 -19.01 1.89 13.12
CA PRO A 166 -18.42 2.50 14.31
C PRO A 166 -16.89 2.36 14.36
N MET A 167 -16.35 1.17 14.04
CA MET A 167 -14.90 0.95 14.00
C MET A 167 -14.23 1.73 12.88
N PHE A 168 -14.83 1.81 11.69
CA PHE A 168 -14.34 2.68 10.63
C PHE A 168 -14.24 4.14 11.07
N LEU A 169 -15.28 4.68 11.72
CA LEU A 169 -15.26 6.06 12.22
C LEU A 169 -14.16 6.27 13.27
N LYS A 170 -14.03 5.34 14.22
CA LYS A 170 -12.98 5.36 15.23
C LYS A 170 -11.58 5.33 14.60
N ASN A 171 -11.31 4.35 13.75
CA ASN A 171 -10.03 4.17 13.08
C ASN A 171 -9.69 5.36 12.18
N ARG A 172 -10.69 5.93 11.49
CA ARG A 172 -10.53 7.14 10.69
C ARG A 172 -10.12 8.33 11.55
N ALA A 173 -10.78 8.56 12.69
CA ALA A 173 -10.45 9.66 13.58
C ALA A 173 -9.01 9.52 14.13
N GLU A 174 -8.61 8.31 14.53
CA GLU A 174 -7.23 8.03 14.98
C GLU A 174 -6.18 8.25 13.87
N MET A 175 -6.50 7.85 12.64
CA MET A 175 -5.66 8.09 11.48
C MET A 175 -5.54 9.60 11.18
N GLU A 176 -6.65 10.32 11.09
CA GLU A 176 -6.67 11.75 10.78
C GLU A 176 -5.95 12.59 11.86
N ALA A 177 -5.88 12.10 13.10
CA ALA A 177 -5.12 12.73 14.16
C ALA A 177 -3.58 12.60 13.99
N SER A 178 -3.11 11.63 13.22
CA SER A 178 -1.68 11.28 13.09
C SER A 178 -1.12 11.43 11.67
N VAL A 179 -1.96 11.46 10.65
CA VAL A 179 -1.56 11.48 9.23
C VAL A 179 -2.07 12.75 8.57
N THR A 180 -1.15 13.61 8.13
CA THR A 180 -1.47 14.97 7.66
C THR A 180 -1.45 15.15 6.15
N ASP A 181 -0.87 14.22 5.40
CA ASP A 181 -0.67 14.29 3.95
C ASP A 181 -1.50 13.25 3.18
N LEU A 182 -2.68 12.92 3.70
CA LEU A 182 -3.65 12.04 3.03
C LEU A 182 -4.31 12.72 1.83
N VAL A 183 -4.29 12.03 0.69
CA VAL A 183 -5.06 12.38 -0.50
C VAL A 183 -6.36 11.58 -0.50
N TYR A 184 -7.48 12.25 -0.26
CA TYR A 184 -8.80 11.61 -0.30
C TYR A 184 -9.25 11.39 -1.75
N LEU A 185 -9.66 10.16 -2.03
CA LEU A 185 -10.21 9.75 -3.32
C LEU A 185 -11.69 9.44 -3.17
N ASP A 186 -12.52 10.06 -4.01
CA ASP A 186 -13.94 9.76 -4.09
C ASP A 186 -14.17 8.41 -4.79
N GLY A 187 -14.55 7.39 -4.03
CA GLY A 187 -14.83 6.04 -4.53
C GLY A 187 -16.17 5.90 -5.30
N LEU A 188 -16.90 7.00 -5.49
CA LEU A 188 -18.03 7.09 -6.42
C LEU A 188 -17.62 7.59 -7.81
N ARG A 189 -16.42 8.15 -7.96
CA ARG A 189 -15.91 8.59 -9.26
C ARG A 189 -15.80 7.41 -10.21
N GLY A 190 -16.00 7.67 -11.51
CA GLY A 190 -15.84 6.68 -12.57
C GLY A 190 -14.51 5.93 -12.45
N ARG A 191 -14.56 4.59 -12.46
CA ARG A 191 -13.40 3.72 -12.18
C ARG A 191 -12.17 4.09 -13.02
N GLU A 192 -12.37 4.29 -14.32
CA GLU A 192 -11.28 4.61 -15.24
C GLU A 192 -10.68 5.98 -14.97
N ASP A 193 -11.51 6.97 -14.65
CA ASP A 193 -11.04 8.32 -14.32
C ASP A 193 -10.26 8.32 -13.01
N LEU A 194 -10.74 7.59 -11.99
CA LEU A 194 -10.02 7.38 -10.73
C LEU A 194 -8.65 6.75 -10.97
N GLN A 195 -8.62 5.63 -11.68
CA GLN A 195 -7.38 4.93 -12.01
C GLN A 195 -6.41 5.78 -12.84
N ARG A 196 -6.91 6.52 -13.84
CA ARG A 196 -6.10 7.39 -14.70
C ARG A 196 -5.43 8.49 -13.91
N GLY A 197 -6.18 9.22 -13.07
CA GLY A 197 -5.62 10.31 -12.28
C GLY A 197 -4.52 9.87 -11.31
N VAL A 198 -4.73 8.77 -10.58
CA VAL A 198 -3.72 8.23 -9.67
C VAL A 198 -2.50 7.70 -10.45
N LEU A 199 -2.71 7.05 -11.59
CA LEU A 199 -1.63 6.54 -12.43
C LEU A 199 -0.76 7.67 -13.00
N GLU A 200 -1.37 8.77 -13.45
CA GLU A 200 -0.67 9.96 -13.95
C GLU A 200 0.21 10.59 -12.87
N GLU A 201 -0.31 10.74 -11.65
CA GLU A 201 0.48 11.23 -10.51
C GLU A 201 1.66 10.31 -10.22
N LEU A 202 1.43 8.99 -10.11
CA LEU A 202 2.49 8.03 -9.82
C LEU A 202 3.58 8.02 -10.89
N ARG A 203 3.22 8.16 -12.17
CA ARG A 203 4.21 8.30 -13.26
C ARG A 203 5.06 9.55 -13.10
N GLY A 204 4.44 10.69 -12.80
CA GLY A 204 5.17 11.93 -12.52
C GLY A 204 6.14 11.79 -11.34
N ARG A 205 5.73 11.08 -10.27
CA ARG A 205 6.59 10.80 -9.11
C ARG A 205 7.77 9.90 -9.45
N VAL A 206 7.53 8.84 -10.24
CA VAL A 206 8.58 7.95 -10.74
C VAL A 206 9.60 8.72 -11.58
N ASP A 207 9.14 9.59 -12.48
CA ASP A 207 10.03 10.40 -13.32
C ASP A 207 10.82 11.43 -12.50
N ALA A 208 10.21 12.01 -11.46
CA ALA A 208 10.92 12.87 -10.51
C ALA A 208 12.05 12.09 -9.79
N ILE A 209 11.76 10.90 -9.25
CA ILE A 209 12.75 10.04 -8.58
C ILE A 209 13.90 9.63 -9.52
N ARG A 210 13.59 9.40 -10.80
CA ARG A 210 14.62 9.14 -11.83
C ARG A 210 15.56 10.34 -12.00
N SER A 211 14.99 11.56 -12.05
CA SER A 211 15.73 12.80 -12.36
C SER A 211 16.67 13.32 -11.26
N VAL A 212 16.42 13.01 -9.97
CA VAL A 212 17.17 13.55 -8.80
C VAL A 212 18.69 13.30 -8.83
N GLN A 213 19.18 12.33 -9.61
CA GLN A 213 20.63 12.04 -9.70
C GLN A 213 21.31 12.52 -10.99
N VAL A 214 20.55 12.89 -12.03
CA VAL A 214 21.15 13.41 -13.28
C VAL A 214 21.91 14.72 -13.02
N HIS A 215 21.45 15.51 -12.03
CA HIS A 215 22.02 16.81 -11.70
C HIS A 215 23.24 16.76 -10.76
N GLN A 216 23.65 15.59 -10.25
CA GLN A 216 24.86 15.46 -9.43
C GLN A 216 26.12 15.05 -10.22
N ILE A 217 26.02 14.83 -11.54
CA ILE A 217 27.15 14.39 -12.38
C ILE A 217 27.79 15.56 -13.17
N SER A 218 27.19 16.76 -13.20
CA SER A 218 27.76 17.94 -13.86
C SER A 218 28.48 18.89 -12.89
N ARG A 219 29.59 18.45 -12.27
CA ARG A 219 30.59 19.40 -11.78
C ARG A 219 31.60 19.68 -12.91
N PRO A 220 31.84 20.93 -13.32
CA PRO A 220 32.93 21.23 -14.23
C PRO A 220 34.24 20.95 -13.51
N THR A 221 35.07 20.09 -14.09
CA THR A 221 36.47 19.95 -13.71
C THR A 221 37.18 21.25 -14.08
N PHE A 222 37.32 22.17 -13.13
CA PHE A 222 38.27 23.27 -13.27
C PHE A 222 39.68 22.69 -13.11
N TYR A 223 40.35 22.45 -14.22
CA TYR A 223 41.80 22.33 -14.25
C TYR A 223 42.38 23.71 -13.90
N TYR A 224 42.98 23.85 -12.71
CA TYR A 224 43.96 24.90 -12.49
C TYR A 224 45.33 24.31 -12.80
N SER A 225 45.91 24.79 -13.89
CA SER A 225 47.33 24.67 -14.20
C SER A 225 48.06 25.90 -13.65
N LEU A 226 48.94 25.67 -12.66
CA LEU A 226 50.32 26.15 -12.52
C LEU A 226 50.78 26.02 -11.06
#